data_AF-F4D305-F1
#
_entry.id   AF-F4D305-F1
#
_cell.length_a   1.000
_cell.length_b   1.000
_cell.length_c   1.000
_cell.angle_alpha   90.00
_cell.angle_beta   90.00
_cell.angle_gamma   90.00
#
_symmetry.space_group_name_H-M   'P 1'
#
loop_
_entity.id
_entity.type
_entity.pdbx_description
1 polymer ?
#
loop_
_entity_poly.entity_id
_entity_poly.type
_entity_poly.pdbx_seq_one_letter_code
_entity_poly.pdbx_strand_id
1 'polypeptide(L)'
;MVTPLKSLRLPIGHPLVEILCKLSLKDKPTFNEESPINFKKEVSEEDKIKFKQALRALHAIVNNEASLRYLSDENQKFIEDLAQAEKITNELVGKTLEIVSYSDVDVDFEAFKKVMLNVDEIAVGLKSYSQSQLLDLDGGHWDLWVPSSSKESVTFRFDNLPKDHNGKEENFYARSSLKDLHKTGIVAIDFGTKSTTAIYIGEGGKYRLLSIGGDVDAVGLEKYENPTIVEFRHKEKFLKDYNALDHRPFTEHNDIEVVHEAQKYFTDAKGNDLYRFFSKLKQWAGADEKQNFRDLVEDFSLESFAHCTDFNPIEIYAYYIGRCINDIHNGVFLKYFLSYPIKYEKHQAEKIRESFEKGLRKSLPRHVFDDEKTAKNFKVELRASEPCAYAISALKSYGFDKSAKLDKPIYYGVFDFGGGTTDFNFGKWEKTLTLNSLTK
;
A
#
# COMPACT_ATOMS: atom_id res chain seq x y z
N MET A 1 -12.86 4.73 16.36
CA MET A 1 -13.40 3.78 17.37
C MET A 1 -12.52 2.54 17.32
N VAL A 2 -12.35 1.82 18.44
CA VAL A 2 -11.73 0.50 18.44
C VAL A 2 -12.86 -0.50 18.65
N THR A 3 -12.97 -1.51 17.80
CA THR A 3 -14.09 -2.47 17.82
C THR A 3 -13.58 -3.84 18.26
N PRO A 4 -14.09 -4.40 19.36
CA PRO A 4 -13.75 -5.75 19.77
C PRO A 4 -14.32 -6.77 18.78
N LEU A 5 -13.52 -7.76 18.43
CA LEU A 5 -13.85 -8.84 17.53
C LEU A 5 -13.60 -10.19 18.20
N LYS A 6 -14.53 -11.12 17.94
CA LYS A 6 -14.40 -12.56 18.25
C LYS A 6 -14.39 -13.42 16.98
N SER A 7 -14.93 -12.87 15.91
CA SER A 7 -14.93 -13.42 14.57
C SER A 7 -14.68 -12.28 13.60
N LEU A 8 -14.30 -12.62 12.37
CA LEU A 8 -14.06 -11.65 11.31
C LEU A 8 -14.94 -12.01 10.11
N ARG A 9 -15.87 -11.11 9.77
CA ARG A 9 -16.71 -11.26 8.58
C ARG A 9 -16.13 -10.44 7.44
N LEU A 10 -15.90 -11.08 6.30
CA LEU A 10 -15.29 -10.45 5.13
C LEU A 10 -16.16 -10.65 3.89
N PRO A 11 -16.25 -9.66 2.97
CA PRO A 11 -16.75 -9.91 1.62
C PRO A 11 -15.99 -11.05 0.96
N ILE A 12 -16.66 -11.92 0.21
CA ILE A 12 -16.06 -13.13 -0.34
C ILE A 12 -14.89 -12.85 -1.30
N GLY A 13 -14.92 -11.70 -1.97
CA GLY A 13 -13.84 -11.23 -2.85
C GLY A 13 -12.70 -10.50 -2.16
N HIS A 14 -12.73 -10.35 -0.83
CA HIS A 14 -11.66 -9.67 -0.10
C HIS A 14 -10.40 -10.55 -0.07
N PRO A 15 -9.18 -10.03 -0.37
CA PRO A 15 -7.97 -10.87 -0.48
C PRO A 15 -7.62 -11.65 0.80
N LEU A 16 -7.91 -11.06 1.96
CA LEU A 16 -7.72 -11.73 3.25
C LEU A 16 -8.52 -13.05 3.36
N VAL A 17 -9.65 -13.22 2.64
CA VAL A 17 -10.38 -14.49 2.58
C VAL A 17 -9.48 -15.62 2.08
N GLU A 18 -8.68 -15.38 1.05
CA GLU A 18 -7.75 -16.37 0.50
C GLU A 18 -6.72 -16.79 1.54
N ILE A 19 -6.11 -15.80 2.19
CA ILE A 19 -5.08 -16.01 3.20
C ILE A 19 -5.65 -16.83 4.36
N LEU A 20 -6.83 -16.46 4.87
CA LEU A 20 -7.45 -17.15 6.00
C LEU A 20 -7.93 -18.55 5.65
N CYS A 21 -8.44 -18.79 4.43
CA CYS A 21 -8.78 -20.14 3.98
C CYS A 21 -7.52 -21.02 3.91
N LYS A 22 -6.39 -20.49 3.41
CA LYS A 22 -5.10 -21.20 3.41
C LYS A 22 -4.64 -21.53 4.83
N LEU A 23 -4.76 -20.59 5.77
CA LEU A 23 -4.43 -20.82 7.19
C LEU A 23 -5.34 -21.86 7.84
N SER A 24 -6.62 -21.92 7.47
CA SER A 24 -7.58 -22.92 7.97
C SER A 24 -7.20 -24.34 7.53
N LEU A 25 -6.69 -24.47 6.30
CA LEU A 25 -6.36 -25.77 5.73
C LEU A 25 -5.04 -26.37 6.29
N LYS A 26 -4.08 -25.55 6.76
CA LYS A 26 -2.74 -25.98 7.25
C LYS A 26 -2.07 -27.06 6.38
N ASP A 27 -2.29 -28.33 6.71
CA ASP A 27 -1.69 -29.54 6.10
C ASP A 27 -2.66 -30.34 5.21
N LYS A 28 -3.89 -29.85 5.05
CA LYS A 28 -4.92 -30.45 4.20
C LYS A 28 -4.71 -30.03 2.75
N PRO A 29 -5.24 -30.79 1.77
CA PRO A 29 -5.09 -30.47 0.36
C PRO A 29 -5.49 -29.01 0.09
N THR A 30 -4.66 -28.28 -0.65
CA THR A 30 -5.00 -26.93 -1.07
C THR A 30 -6.04 -26.98 -2.17
N PHE A 31 -6.97 -26.02 -2.16
CA PHE A 31 -7.92 -25.88 -3.26
C PHE A 31 -7.17 -25.49 -4.53
N ASN A 32 -7.29 -26.32 -5.58
CA ASN A 32 -6.66 -26.03 -6.87
C ASN A 32 -7.53 -25.05 -7.68
N GLU A 33 -7.15 -23.78 -7.67
CA GLU A 33 -7.86 -22.71 -8.39
C GLU A 33 -7.75 -22.82 -9.92
N GLU A 34 -6.76 -23.57 -10.42
CA GLU A 34 -6.54 -23.78 -11.85
C GLU A 34 -7.35 -24.95 -12.42
N SER A 35 -8.03 -25.72 -11.55
CA SER A 35 -8.90 -26.79 -12.01
C SER A 35 -10.04 -26.22 -12.88
N PRO A 36 -10.21 -26.70 -14.12
CA PRO A 36 -11.20 -26.14 -15.03
C PRO A 36 -12.61 -26.44 -14.51
N ILE A 37 -13.36 -25.38 -14.22
CA ILE A 37 -14.78 -25.44 -13.84
C ILE A 37 -15.62 -25.12 -15.07
N ASN A 38 -16.47 -26.06 -15.47
CA ASN A 38 -17.38 -25.88 -16.61
C ASN A 38 -18.63 -25.14 -16.16
N PHE A 39 -18.84 -23.92 -16.65
CA PHE A 39 -20.06 -23.14 -16.38
C PHE A 39 -21.05 -23.26 -17.54
N LYS A 40 -22.36 -23.18 -17.24
CA LYS A 40 -23.36 -22.93 -18.28
C LYS A 40 -23.18 -21.53 -18.89
N LYS A 41 -23.61 -21.36 -20.14
CA LYS A 41 -23.50 -20.10 -20.89
C LYS A 41 -24.25 -18.93 -20.23
N GLU A 42 -25.27 -19.23 -19.44
CA GLU A 42 -26.09 -18.25 -18.72
C GLU A 42 -25.43 -17.65 -17.46
N VAL A 43 -24.31 -18.21 -16.99
CA VAL A 43 -23.59 -17.71 -15.81
C VAL A 43 -22.72 -16.52 -16.22
N SER A 44 -22.88 -15.39 -15.53
CA SER A 44 -22.10 -14.16 -15.80
C SER A 44 -20.63 -14.33 -15.39
N GLU A 45 -19.71 -13.55 -15.97
CA GLU A 45 -18.29 -13.57 -15.55
C GLU A 45 -18.12 -13.16 -14.07
N GLU A 46 -18.93 -12.22 -13.59
CA GLU A 46 -18.94 -11.81 -12.18
C GLU A 46 -19.32 -12.98 -11.26
N ASP A 47 -20.38 -13.72 -11.60
CA ASP A 47 -20.84 -14.88 -10.84
C ASP A 47 -19.82 -16.03 -10.87
N LYS A 48 -19.11 -16.21 -12.00
CA LYS A 48 -18.01 -17.19 -12.09
C LYS A 48 -16.89 -16.85 -11.11
N ILE A 49 -16.51 -15.58 -11.00
CA ILE A 49 -15.48 -15.11 -10.07
C ILE A 49 -15.94 -15.32 -8.62
N LYS A 50 -17.16 -14.87 -8.28
CA LYS A 50 -17.74 -15.04 -6.94
C LYS A 50 -17.85 -16.51 -6.56
N PHE A 51 -18.25 -17.37 -7.50
CA PHE A 51 -18.35 -18.80 -7.27
C PHE A 51 -16.99 -19.44 -6.95
N LYS A 52 -15.93 -19.09 -7.69
CA LYS A 52 -14.57 -19.59 -7.40
C LYS A 52 -14.11 -19.17 -6.00
N GLN A 53 -14.37 -17.93 -5.60
CA GLN A 53 -14.04 -17.42 -4.27
C GLN A 53 -14.84 -18.13 -3.17
N ALA A 54 -16.15 -18.35 -3.41
CA ALA A 54 -17.02 -19.08 -2.51
C ALA A 54 -16.61 -20.56 -2.38
N LEU A 55 -16.21 -21.19 -3.48
CA LEU A 55 -15.76 -22.58 -3.50
C LEU A 55 -14.48 -22.78 -2.67
N ARG A 56 -13.57 -21.79 -2.68
CA ARG A 56 -12.39 -21.78 -1.80
C ARG A 56 -12.78 -21.77 -0.32
N ALA A 57 -13.73 -20.92 0.07
CA ALA A 57 -14.24 -20.88 1.43
C ALA A 57 -14.99 -22.16 1.81
N LEU A 58 -15.83 -22.68 0.92
CA LEU A 58 -16.54 -23.95 1.09
C LEU A 58 -15.56 -25.11 1.28
N HIS A 59 -14.46 -25.13 0.52
CA HIS A 59 -13.40 -26.11 0.68
C HIS A 59 -12.78 -26.06 2.09
N ALA A 60 -12.54 -24.87 2.64
CA ALA A 60 -12.07 -24.73 4.02
C ALA A 60 -13.11 -25.21 5.05
N ILE A 61 -14.40 -24.89 4.85
CA ILE A 61 -15.51 -25.33 5.71
C ILE A 61 -15.59 -26.87 5.76
N VAL A 62 -15.63 -27.52 4.59
CA VAL A 62 -15.83 -28.98 4.49
C VAL A 62 -14.65 -29.77 5.05
N ASN A 63 -13.45 -29.21 4.93
CA ASN A 63 -12.25 -29.83 5.48
C ASN A 63 -12.13 -29.66 7.00
N ASN A 64 -13.00 -28.90 7.65
CA ASN A 64 -13.03 -28.77 9.10
C ASN A 64 -14.14 -29.67 9.70
N GLU A 65 -13.76 -30.66 10.51
CA GLU A 65 -14.71 -31.60 11.14
C GLU A 65 -15.72 -30.92 12.06
N ALA A 66 -15.36 -29.81 12.71
CA ALA A 66 -16.25 -29.04 13.56
C ALA A 66 -17.27 -28.28 12.72
N SER A 67 -16.82 -27.57 11.67
CA SER A 67 -17.71 -26.83 10.76
C SER A 67 -18.67 -27.77 10.01
N LEU A 68 -18.21 -28.96 9.60
CA LEU A 68 -19.02 -29.94 8.87
C LEU A 68 -20.24 -30.42 9.70
N ARG A 69 -20.10 -30.56 11.03
CA ARG A 69 -21.18 -31.01 11.93
C ARG A 69 -22.35 -30.03 12.01
N TYR A 70 -22.14 -28.76 11.66
CA TYR A 70 -23.19 -27.75 11.68
C TYR A 70 -23.90 -27.59 10.32
N LEU A 71 -23.43 -28.26 9.27
CA LEU A 71 -24.14 -28.33 7.99
C LEU A 71 -25.30 -29.33 8.09
N SER A 72 -26.48 -28.93 7.61
CA SER A 72 -27.62 -29.83 7.47
C SER A 72 -27.33 -30.96 6.48
N ASP A 73 -28.01 -32.09 6.63
CA ASP A 73 -27.93 -33.23 5.69
C ASP A 73 -28.20 -32.80 4.24
N GLU A 74 -29.11 -31.84 4.04
CA GLU A 74 -29.41 -31.26 2.73
C GLU A 74 -28.21 -30.50 2.13
N ASN A 75 -27.45 -29.79 2.95
CA ASN A 75 -26.27 -29.04 2.52
C ASN A 75 -25.08 -29.97 2.28
N GLN A 76 -24.91 -31.01 3.12
CA GLN A 76 -23.89 -32.03 2.88
C GLN A 76 -24.13 -32.74 1.54
N LYS A 77 -25.39 -33.16 1.31
CA LYS A 77 -25.79 -33.74 0.02
C LYS A 77 -25.57 -32.78 -1.15
N PHE A 78 -25.90 -31.49 -0.98
CA PHE A 78 -25.63 -30.49 -2.01
C PHE A 78 -24.14 -30.37 -2.35
N ILE A 79 -23.26 -30.43 -1.36
CA ILE A 79 -21.81 -30.35 -1.56
C ILE A 79 -21.30 -31.59 -2.31
N GLU A 80 -21.82 -32.78 -2.00
CA GLU A 80 -21.53 -34.02 -2.75
C GLU A 80 -22.01 -33.90 -4.21
N ASP A 81 -23.24 -33.43 -4.42
CA ASP A 81 -23.81 -33.21 -5.76
C ASP A 81 -22.99 -32.16 -6.54
N LEU A 82 -22.54 -31.09 -5.87
CA LEU A 82 -21.71 -30.04 -6.45
C LEU A 82 -20.37 -30.58 -6.95
N ALA A 83 -19.75 -31.50 -6.20
CA ALA A 83 -18.48 -32.13 -6.59
C ALA A 83 -18.63 -33.03 -7.83
N GLN A 84 -19.84 -33.55 -8.10
CA GLN A 84 -20.15 -34.39 -9.26
C GLN A 84 -20.77 -33.61 -10.43
N ALA A 85 -21.04 -32.32 -10.26
CA ALA A 85 -21.73 -31.52 -11.26
C ALA A 85 -20.89 -31.32 -12.53
N GLU A 86 -21.39 -31.81 -13.66
CA GLU A 86 -20.72 -31.62 -14.96
C GLU A 86 -20.67 -30.14 -15.39
N LYS A 87 -21.69 -29.36 -15.01
CA LYS A 87 -21.81 -27.93 -15.33
C LYS A 87 -22.41 -27.14 -14.18
N ILE A 88 -21.79 -26.02 -13.86
CA ILE A 88 -22.25 -25.07 -12.85
C ILE A 88 -23.33 -24.14 -13.42
N THR A 89 -24.45 -24.03 -12.72
CA THR A 89 -25.62 -23.18 -13.06
C THR A 89 -25.71 -21.99 -12.09
N ASN A 90 -26.53 -20.98 -12.42
CA ASN A 90 -26.79 -19.85 -11.51
C ASN A 90 -27.39 -20.30 -10.16
N GLU A 91 -28.18 -21.38 -10.16
CA GLU A 91 -28.74 -21.97 -8.94
C GLU A 91 -27.64 -22.56 -8.04
N LEU A 92 -26.71 -23.31 -8.63
CA LEU A 92 -25.55 -23.83 -7.90
C LEU A 92 -24.68 -22.70 -7.35
N VAL A 93 -24.47 -21.63 -8.13
CA VAL A 93 -23.72 -20.45 -7.65
C VAL A 93 -24.42 -19.81 -6.45
N GLY A 94 -25.72 -19.54 -6.57
CA GLY A 94 -26.52 -18.92 -5.51
C GLY A 94 -26.51 -19.74 -4.22
N LYS A 95 -26.73 -21.06 -4.33
CA LYS A 95 -26.76 -21.96 -3.16
C LYS A 95 -25.38 -22.11 -2.51
N THR A 96 -24.30 -22.15 -3.27
CA THR A 96 -22.93 -22.15 -2.72
C THR A 96 -22.62 -20.87 -1.96
N LEU A 97 -22.96 -19.70 -2.53
CA LEU A 97 -22.79 -18.41 -1.84
C LEU A 97 -23.63 -18.34 -0.56
N GLU A 98 -24.87 -18.83 -0.62
CA GLU A 98 -25.76 -18.89 0.54
C GLU A 98 -25.15 -19.73 1.67
N ILE A 99 -24.71 -20.96 1.37
CA ILE A 99 -24.08 -21.86 2.35
C ILE A 99 -22.87 -21.18 3.01
N VAL A 100 -21.99 -20.58 2.22
CA VAL A 100 -20.81 -19.88 2.74
C VAL A 100 -21.19 -18.70 3.63
N SER A 101 -22.31 -18.02 3.34
CA SER A 101 -22.71 -16.79 4.05
C SER A 101 -23.14 -16.98 5.51
N TYR A 102 -23.63 -18.17 5.87
CA TYR A 102 -24.01 -18.51 7.24
C TYR A 102 -23.11 -19.57 7.88
N SER A 103 -22.14 -20.11 7.12
CA SER A 103 -21.14 -21.04 7.64
C SER A 103 -19.91 -20.29 8.14
N ASP A 104 -19.22 -20.91 9.08
CA ASP A 104 -17.99 -20.39 9.66
C ASP A 104 -16.78 -21.19 9.18
N VAL A 105 -15.69 -20.50 8.87
CA VAL A 105 -14.37 -21.09 8.64
C VAL A 105 -13.57 -20.92 9.93
N ASP A 106 -13.18 -22.03 10.57
CA ASP A 106 -12.32 -21.93 11.75
C ASP A 106 -10.85 -21.76 11.33
N VAL A 107 -10.17 -20.83 12.01
CA VAL A 107 -8.78 -20.47 11.78
C VAL A 107 -8.06 -20.46 13.12
N ASP A 108 -6.84 -20.98 13.15
CA ASP A 108 -5.98 -20.87 14.33
C ASP A 108 -5.63 -19.41 14.61
N PHE A 109 -5.98 -18.91 15.81
CA PHE A 109 -5.79 -17.51 16.16
C PHE A 109 -4.32 -17.09 16.12
N GLU A 110 -3.39 -17.96 16.53
CA GLU A 110 -1.96 -17.65 16.52
C GLU A 110 -1.42 -17.47 15.09
N ALA A 111 -1.85 -18.32 14.15
CA ALA A 111 -1.54 -18.16 12.73
C ALA A 111 -2.11 -16.85 12.15
N PHE A 112 -3.38 -16.55 12.44
CA PHE A 112 -4.02 -15.28 12.05
C PHE A 112 -3.28 -14.07 12.62
N LYS A 113 -3.02 -14.09 13.92
CA LYS A 113 -2.30 -13.03 14.64
C LYS A 113 -0.94 -12.78 14.01
N LYS A 114 -0.18 -13.85 13.70
CA LYS A 114 1.12 -13.73 13.03
C LYS A 114 0.98 -13.02 11.68
N VAL A 115 0.03 -13.42 10.83
CA VAL A 115 -0.18 -12.74 9.53
C VAL A 115 -0.50 -11.27 9.73
N MET A 116 -1.44 -10.95 10.61
CA MET A 116 -1.88 -9.57 10.81
C MET A 116 -0.77 -8.68 11.38
N LEU A 117 0.09 -9.18 12.27
CA LEU A 117 1.22 -8.42 12.82
C LEU A 117 2.35 -8.20 11.79
N ASN A 118 2.35 -8.95 10.68
CA ASN A 118 3.39 -8.90 9.65
C ASN A 118 2.89 -8.27 8.34
N VAL A 119 1.70 -7.65 8.30
CA VAL A 119 1.14 -7.10 7.04
C VAL A 119 2.08 -6.09 6.37
N ASP A 120 2.65 -5.15 7.12
CA ASP A 120 3.59 -4.17 6.57
C ASP A 120 5.01 -4.74 6.35
N GLU A 121 5.40 -5.76 7.13
CA GLU A 121 6.64 -6.51 6.91
C GLU A 121 6.61 -7.24 5.57
N ILE A 122 5.51 -7.94 5.31
CA ILE A 122 5.28 -8.66 4.05
C ILE A 122 5.17 -7.67 2.89
N ALA A 123 4.39 -6.59 3.04
CA ALA A 123 4.12 -5.67 1.94
C ALA A 123 5.32 -4.81 1.53
N VAL A 124 6.10 -4.31 2.50
CA VAL A 124 7.16 -3.31 2.24
C VAL A 124 8.40 -3.47 3.13
N GLY A 125 8.54 -4.56 3.89
CA GLY A 125 9.73 -4.83 4.68
C GLY A 125 9.86 -4.03 5.98
N LEU A 126 8.75 -3.45 6.50
CA LEU A 126 8.78 -2.81 7.81
C LEU A 126 8.92 -3.84 8.94
N LYS A 127 9.28 -3.38 10.15
CA LYS A 127 9.29 -4.24 11.33
C LYS A 127 7.87 -4.68 11.70
N SER A 128 7.71 -5.95 12.04
CA SER A 128 6.45 -6.48 12.58
C SER A 128 5.99 -5.77 13.86
N TYR A 129 4.67 -5.73 14.00
CA TYR A 129 3.97 -5.14 15.14
C TYR A 129 4.08 -6.02 16.39
N SER A 130 4.07 -5.40 17.57
CA SER A 130 3.97 -6.13 18.84
C SER A 130 2.60 -6.78 19.02
N GLN A 131 2.51 -7.84 19.82
CA GLN A 131 1.23 -8.53 20.06
C GLN A 131 0.15 -7.61 20.65
N SER A 132 0.55 -6.64 21.47
CA SER A 132 -0.34 -5.60 22.02
C SER A 132 -1.09 -4.83 20.92
N GLN A 133 -0.54 -4.75 19.70
CA GLN A 133 -1.20 -4.08 18.59
C GLN A 133 -2.55 -4.71 18.24
N LEU A 134 -2.76 -6.01 18.46
CA LEU A 134 -4.04 -6.68 18.20
C LEU A 134 -4.88 -6.92 19.44
N LEU A 135 -4.24 -7.02 20.61
CA LEU A 135 -4.87 -7.48 21.85
C LEU A 135 -5.19 -6.36 22.85
N ASP A 136 -4.56 -5.19 22.74
CA ASP A 136 -4.81 -4.08 23.68
C ASP A 136 -6.02 -3.24 23.25
N LEU A 137 -6.73 -2.68 24.24
CA LEU A 137 -7.87 -1.78 24.05
C LEU A 137 -7.52 -0.51 23.25
N ASP A 138 -6.31 0.00 23.45
CA ASP A 138 -5.76 1.16 22.73
C ASP A 138 -4.97 0.75 21.49
N GLY A 139 -4.99 -0.53 21.12
CA GLY A 139 -4.41 -1.05 19.88
C GLY A 139 -5.44 -1.13 18.75
N GLY A 140 -5.45 -2.29 18.11
CA GLY A 140 -6.24 -2.69 16.96
C GLY A 140 -5.57 -2.44 15.61
N HIS A 141 -6.05 -3.14 14.58
CA HIS A 141 -5.47 -3.09 13.24
C HIS A 141 -6.41 -2.42 12.22
N TRP A 142 -5.84 -1.62 11.32
CA TRP A 142 -6.62 -0.88 10.31
C TRP A 142 -7.28 -1.81 9.30
N ASP A 143 -6.53 -2.81 8.83
CA ASP A 143 -6.98 -3.72 7.76
C ASP A 143 -8.05 -4.75 8.22
N LEU A 144 -8.44 -4.71 9.51
CA LEU A 144 -9.58 -5.47 10.05
C LEU A 144 -10.89 -4.68 10.03
N TRP A 145 -10.85 -3.39 9.70
CA TRP A 145 -12.04 -2.57 9.54
C TRP A 145 -12.61 -2.75 8.12
N VAL A 146 -13.44 -3.78 7.94
CA VAL A 146 -14.01 -4.13 6.63
C VAL A 146 -15.55 -4.05 6.66
N PRO A 147 -16.18 -3.27 5.78
CA PRO A 147 -17.64 -3.33 5.61
C PRO A 147 -18.04 -4.61 4.86
N SER A 148 -19.02 -5.34 5.37
CA SER A 148 -19.52 -6.58 4.74
C SER A 148 -21.04 -6.55 4.52
N SER A 149 -21.51 -6.97 3.36
CA SER A 149 -22.93 -7.28 3.10
C SER A 149 -23.27 -8.70 3.57
N SER A 150 -24.55 -9.03 3.75
CA SER A 150 -24.92 -10.28 4.42
C SER A 150 -24.86 -11.55 3.56
N LYS A 151 -24.98 -11.45 2.22
CA LYS A 151 -25.10 -12.63 1.33
C LYS A 151 -23.82 -13.00 0.58
N GLU A 152 -22.87 -12.08 0.46
CA GLU A 152 -21.61 -12.29 -0.28
C GLU A 152 -20.42 -12.16 0.66
N SER A 153 -20.51 -12.84 1.79
CA SER A 153 -19.52 -12.77 2.86
C SER A 153 -19.20 -14.15 3.40
N VAL A 154 -18.05 -14.29 4.04
CA VAL A 154 -17.70 -15.45 4.85
C VAL A 154 -17.34 -14.97 6.25
N THR A 155 -17.68 -15.78 7.26
CA THR A 155 -17.30 -15.51 8.66
C THR A 155 -16.16 -16.43 9.06
N PHE A 156 -15.09 -15.85 9.60
CA PHE A 156 -13.98 -16.58 10.18
C PHE A 156 -14.10 -16.58 11.69
N ARG A 157 -14.08 -17.77 12.28
CA ARG A 157 -13.98 -17.97 13.73
C ARG A 157 -12.56 -18.33 14.09
N PHE A 158 -12.16 -17.96 15.29
CA PHE A 158 -10.78 -18.13 15.73
C PHE A 158 -10.71 -19.07 16.93
N ASP A 159 -10.02 -20.17 16.74
CA ASP A 159 -9.72 -21.12 17.81
C ASP A 159 -8.51 -20.66 18.61
N ASN A 160 -8.38 -21.13 19.85
CA ASN A 160 -7.24 -20.82 20.73
C ASN A 160 -7.06 -19.32 21.02
N LEU A 161 -8.17 -18.58 21.09
CA LEU A 161 -8.14 -17.21 21.59
C LEU A 161 -7.49 -17.14 22.99
N PRO A 162 -6.67 -16.12 23.28
CA PRO A 162 -6.13 -15.89 24.62
C PRO A 162 -7.26 -15.85 25.64
N LYS A 163 -7.00 -16.35 26.85
CA LYS A 163 -7.96 -16.34 27.95
C LYS A 163 -7.45 -15.44 29.06
N ASP A 164 -8.35 -14.64 29.63
CA ASP A 164 -8.05 -13.82 30.79
C ASP A 164 -7.87 -14.68 32.07
N HIS A 165 -7.57 -14.02 33.19
CA HIS A 165 -7.41 -14.67 34.50
C HIS A 165 -8.67 -15.41 34.99
N ASN A 166 -9.84 -15.16 34.39
CA ASN A 166 -11.11 -15.83 34.69
C ASN A 166 -11.44 -16.93 33.67
N GLY A 167 -10.54 -17.22 32.72
CA GLY A 167 -10.73 -18.23 31.69
C GLY A 167 -11.64 -17.80 30.54
N LYS A 168 -11.98 -16.51 30.44
CA LYS A 168 -12.81 -15.95 29.37
C LYS A 168 -11.94 -15.58 28.18
N GLU A 169 -12.39 -15.97 26.98
CA GLU A 169 -11.73 -15.58 25.73
C GLU A 169 -11.68 -14.06 25.57
N GLU A 170 -10.47 -13.57 25.31
CA GLU A 170 -10.18 -12.18 25.00
C GLU A 170 -10.56 -11.84 23.56
N ASN A 171 -10.82 -10.56 23.32
CA ASN A 171 -11.10 -10.07 21.97
C ASN A 171 -9.78 -9.62 21.33
N PHE A 172 -9.76 -9.62 19.99
CA PHE A 172 -8.82 -8.81 19.21
C PHE A 172 -9.55 -7.59 18.65
N TYR A 173 -8.82 -6.61 18.15
CA TYR A 173 -9.42 -5.31 17.87
C TYR A 173 -9.20 -4.82 16.43
N ALA A 174 -10.26 -4.31 15.82
CA ALA A 174 -10.17 -3.46 14.63
C ALA A 174 -10.04 -1.99 15.05
N ARG A 175 -9.19 -1.23 14.36
CA ARG A 175 -8.94 0.19 14.66
C ARG A 175 -9.30 1.06 13.47
N SER A 176 -10.07 2.12 13.73
CA SER A 176 -10.29 3.17 12.73
C SER A 176 -9.04 4.04 12.57
N SER A 177 -8.49 4.08 11.36
CA SER A 177 -7.34 4.93 11.01
C SER A 177 -7.62 6.43 11.12
N LEU A 178 -8.88 6.85 11.18
CA LEU A 178 -9.27 8.24 11.42
C LEU A 178 -8.79 8.78 12.78
N LYS A 179 -8.54 7.89 13.75
CA LYS A 179 -7.93 8.26 15.04
C LYS A 179 -6.44 8.60 14.94
N ASP A 180 -5.79 8.10 13.90
CA ASP A 180 -4.34 8.19 13.73
C ASP A 180 -3.96 9.26 12.70
N LEU A 181 -4.90 10.14 12.34
CA LEU A 181 -4.68 11.21 11.37
C LEU A 181 -3.84 12.36 11.94
N HIS A 182 -2.74 12.66 11.26
CA HIS A 182 -1.99 13.88 11.47
C HIS A 182 -2.70 15.07 10.83
N LYS A 183 -3.61 15.72 11.58
CA LYS A 183 -4.44 16.84 11.07
C LYS A 183 -3.66 18.00 10.46
N THR A 184 -2.45 18.26 10.97
CA THR A 184 -1.54 19.30 10.46
C THR A 184 -0.23 18.72 9.91
N GLY A 185 -0.14 17.39 9.82
CA GLY A 185 1.07 16.72 9.35
C GLY A 185 1.26 16.97 7.86
N ILE A 186 2.50 17.21 7.48
CA ILE A 186 2.92 17.40 6.10
C ILE A 186 4.09 16.46 5.85
N VAL A 187 4.03 15.78 4.72
CA VAL A 187 5.15 15.04 4.15
C VAL A 187 5.70 15.86 3.00
N ALA A 188 7.00 16.11 2.98
CA ALA A 188 7.70 16.65 1.82
C ALA A 188 8.60 15.57 1.23
N ILE A 189 8.51 15.37 -0.08
CA ILE A 189 9.23 14.35 -0.82
C ILE A 189 10.04 15.05 -1.91
N ASP A 190 11.34 14.79 -1.90
CA ASP A 190 12.25 15.12 -2.98
C ASP A 190 12.51 13.88 -3.82
N PHE A 191 11.81 13.77 -4.95
CA PHE A 191 11.97 12.67 -5.90
C PHE A 191 13.18 12.97 -6.80
N GLY A 192 14.38 12.59 -6.34
CA GLY A 192 15.62 12.86 -7.05
C GLY A 192 16.01 11.76 -8.04
N THR A 193 16.94 12.08 -8.95
CA THR A 193 17.38 11.15 -10.01
C THR A 193 18.11 9.94 -9.47
N LYS A 194 18.98 10.12 -8.46
CA LYS A 194 19.77 9.05 -7.85
C LYS A 194 19.14 8.54 -6.56
N SER A 195 18.66 9.47 -5.73
CA SER A 195 18.05 9.18 -4.43
C SER A 195 16.80 10.02 -4.23
N THR A 196 15.88 9.49 -3.45
CA THR A 196 14.66 10.14 -2.98
C THR A 196 14.77 10.37 -1.48
N THR A 197 14.51 11.61 -1.06
CA THR A 197 14.48 11.97 0.37
C THR A 197 13.05 12.33 0.74
N ALA A 198 12.55 11.79 1.85
CA ALA A 198 11.26 12.18 2.39
C ALA A 198 11.40 12.63 3.85
N ILE A 199 10.71 13.70 4.20
CA ILE A 199 10.65 14.26 5.54
C ILE A 199 9.21 14.49 5.93
N TYR A 200 8.85 14.18 7.16
CA TYR A 200 7.51 14.42 7.67
C TYR A 200 7.53 15.07 9.04
N ILE A 201 6.49 15.85 9.31
CA ILE A 201 6.30 16.55 10.58
C ILE A 201 5.13 15.87 11.31
N GLY A 202 5.46 15.07 12.32
CA GLY A 202 4.48 14.38 13.16
C GLY A 202 4.00 15.23 14.34
N GLU A 203 3.35 14.57 15.29
CA GLU A 203 2.85 15.19 16.51
C GLU A 203 4.00 15.79 17.35
N GLY A 204 3.83 17.03 17.82
CA GLY A 204 4.88 17.79 18.51
C GLY A 204 5.83 18.58 17.61
N GLY A 205 5.60 18.61 16.29
CA GLY A 205 6.30 19.51 15.36
C GLY A 205 7.75 19.12 15.05
N LYS A 206 8.18 17.92 15.43
CA LYS A 206 9.52 17.42 15.15
C LYS A 206 9.61 16.88 13.73
N TYR A 207 10.67 17.28 13.03
CA TYR A 207 11.03 16.76 11.73
C TYR A 207 11.57 15.32 11.87
N ARG A 208 11.08 14.42 11.03
CA ARG A 208 11.59 13.04 10.90
C ARG A 208 11.94 12.76 9.45
N LEU A 209 13.13 12.24 9.21
CA LEU A 209 13.56 11.76 7.91
C LEU A 209 13.16 10.30 7.73
N LEU A 210 12.69 9.97 6.54
CA LEU A 210 12.32 8.61 6.16
C LEU A 210 13.56 7.86 5.65
N SER A 211 13.79 6.68 6.22
CA SER A 211 14.75 5.69 5.72
C SER A 211 13.94 4.44 5.41
N ILE A 212 14.02 3.95 4.17
CA ILE A 212 13.28 2.80 3.66
C ILE A 212 14.28 1.71 3.32
N GLY A 213 14.18 0.56 3.97
CA GLY A 213 15.16 -0.52 3.80
C GLY A 213 16.57 -0.15 4.27
N GLY A 214 17.47 -1.13 4.33
CA GLY A 214 18.83 -0.94 4.84
C GLY A 214 18.97 -1.14 6.36
N ASP A 215 20.23 -1.14 6.82
CA ASP A 215 20.56 -1.37 8.23
C ASP A 215 20.06 -0.18 9.07
N VAL A 216 19.03 -0.43 9.90
CA VAL A 216 18.41 0.58 10.78
C VAL A 216 19.45 1.17 11.75
N ASP A 217 20.45 0.36 12.10
CA ASP A 217 21.57 0.69 12.98
C ASP A 217 22.72 1.39 12.24
N ALA A 218 22.64 1.56 10.91
CA ALA A 218 23.63 2.31 10.15
C ALA A 218 23.78 3.74 10.71
N VAL A 219 25.03 4.09 10.98
CA VAL A 219 25.42 5.39 11.53
C VAL A 219 25.70 6.35 10.38
N GLY A 220 24.84 7.35 10.17
CA GLY A 220 25.05 8.38 9.16
C GLY A 220 23.75 8.98 8.64
N LEU A 221 23.86 10.09 7.90
CA LEU A 221 22.73 10.72 7.20
C LEU A 221 22.42 10.05 5.86
N GLU A 222 23.38 9.30 5.29
CA GLU A 222 23.23 8.66 3.97
C GLU A 222 22.10 7.62 3.93
N LYS A 223 21.72 7.04 5.07
CA LYS A 223 20.57 6.12 5.15
C LYS A 223 19.22 6.77 4.86
N TYR A 224 19.15 8.09 4.89
CA TYR A 224 17.95 8.86 4.54
C TYR A 224 17.91 9.21 3.05
N GLU A 225 18.98 8.92 2.30
CA GLU A 225 19.02 9.00 0.84
C GLU A 225 18.59 7.67 0.23
N ASN A 226 17.29 7.46 0.11
CA ASN A 226 16.74 6.22 -0.41
C ASN A 226 17.04 6.12 -1.92
N PRO A 227 17.75 5.10 -2.43
CA PRO A 227 18.03 4.99 -3.87
C PRO A 227 16.74 5.01 -4.70
N THR A 228 16.73 5.79 -5.79
CA THR A 228 15.58 5.88 -6.69
C THR A 228 15.62 4.71 -7.67
N ILE A 229 15.34 3.51 -7.16
CA ILE A 229 15.43 2.24 -7.89
C ILE A 229 14.25 1.32 -7.54
N VAL A 230 13.81 0.56 -8.55
CA VAL A 230 12.83 -0.52 -8.44
C VAL A 230 13.44 -1.79 -9.04
N GLU A 231 13.26 -2.94 -8.42
CA GLU A 231 13.54 -4.26 -8.99
C GLU A 231 12.23 -4.98 -9.32
N PHE A 232 12.11 -5.47 -10.55
CA PHE A 232 10.98 -6.30 -10.98
C PHE A 232 11.34 -7.77 -10.77
N ARG A 233 10.56 -8.46 -9.93
CA ARG A 233 10.77 -9.89 -9.62
C ARG A 233 9.61 -10.74 -10.13
N HIS A 234 8.37 -10.39 -9.81
CA HIS A 234 7.15 -11.05 -10.31
C HIS A 234 6.07 -10.01 -10.62
N LYS A 235 6.19 -9.32 -11.75
CA LYS A 235 5.34 -8.17 -12.12
C LYS A 235 3.85 -8.52 -12.12
N GLU A 236 3.48 -9.63 -12.77
CA GLU A 236 2.07 -10.01 -12.92
C GLU A 236 1.43 -10.41 -11.58
N LYS A 237 2.18 -11.11 -10.73
CA LYS A 237 1.73 -11.45 -9.37
C LYS A 237 1.52 -10.17 -8.56
N PHE A 238 2.51 -9.27 -8.55
CA PHE A 238 2.40 -7.99 -7.86
C PHE A 238 1.19 -7.19 -8.34
N LEU A 239 0.98 -7.09 -9.66
CA LEU A 239 -0.15 -6.34 -10.23
C LEU A 239 -1.49 -6.92 -9.82
N LYS A 240 -1.62 -8.26 -9.80
CA LYS A 240 -2.82 -8.93 -9.31
C LYS A 240 -3.09 -8.56 -7.85
N ASP A 241 -2.08 -8.64 -6.98
CA ASP A 241 -2.21 -8.37 -5.55
C ASP A 241 -2.47 -6.86 -5.29
N TYR A 242 -1.75 -5.98 -5.99
CA TYR A 242 -1.90 -4.52 -5.91
C TYR A 242 -3.29 -4.03 -6.34
N ASN A 243 -3.87 -4.66 -7.37
CA ASN A 243 -5.19 -4.31 -7.88
C ASN A 243 -6.35 -4.97 -7.10
N ALA A 244 -6.05 -5.89 -6.17
CA ALA A 244 -7.09 -6.62 -5.43
C ALA A 244 -7.85 -5.75 -4.41
N LEU A 245 -7.27 -4.63 -3.98
CA LEU A 245 -7.93 -3.60 -3.16
C LEU A 245 -7.57 -2.21 -3.66
N ASP A 246 -8.47 -1.24 -3.51
CA ASP A 246 -8.18 0.17 -3.81
C ASP A 246 -7.24 0.83 -2.81
N HIS A 247 -7.18 0.27 -1.60
CA HIS A 247 -6.49 0.84 -0.44
C HIS A 247 -5.84 -0.27 0.36
N ARG A 248 -4.55 -0.11 0.67
CA ARG A 248 -3.72 -1.05 1.41
C ARG A 248 -3.86 -2.50 0.92
N PRO A 249 -3.58 -2.79 -0.38
CA PRO A 249 -3.56 -4.15 -0.87
C PRO A 249 -2.53 -5.02 -0.11
N PHE A 250 -2.80 -6.33 -0.06
CA PHE A 250 -1.89 -7.32 0.55
C PHE A 250 -0.84 -7.75 -0.47
N THR A 251 0.07 -6.82 -0.82
CA THR A 251 1.21 -7.08 -1.71
C THR A 251 2.34 -7.81 -0.96
N GLU A 252 3.31 -8.34 -1.71
CA GLU A 252 4.55 -8.91 -1.15
C GLU A 252 5.76 -8.17 -1.72
N HIS A 253 6.65 -7.67 -0.86
CA HIS A 253 7.84 -6.94 -1.29
C HIS A 253 8.80 -7.80 -2.12
N ASN A 254 8.72 -9.13 -2.02
CA ASN A 254 9.53 -10.03 -2.83
C ASN A 254 9.10 -10.11 -4.31
N ASP A 255 7.95 -9.53 -4.67
CA ASP A 255 7.51 -9.44 -6.07
C ASP A 255 8.01 -8.17 -6.76
N ILE A 256 8.12 -7.08 -6.00
CA ILE A 256 8.77 -5.83 -6.41
C ILE A 256 9.54 -5.27 -5.21
N GLU A 257 10.84 -5.07 -5.37
CA GLU A 257 11.66 -4.39 -4.36
C GLU A 257 11.97 -2.96 -4.78
N VAL A 258 12.23 -2.11 -3.80
CA VAL A 258 12.62 -0.71 -4.03
C VAL A 258 13.83 -0.35 -3.19
N VAL A 259 14.42 0.82 -3.46
CA VAL A 259 15.41 1.48 -2.60
C VAL A 259 16.63 0.62 -2.26
N HIS A 260 17.07 0.59 -0.99
CA HIS A 260 18.22 -0.17 -0.51
C HIS A 260 18.12 -1.68 -0.77
N GLU A 261 16.95 -2.31 -0.71
CA GLU A 261 16.82 -3.75 -0.99
C GLU A 261 17.09 -4.05 -2.47
N ALA A 262 16.45 -3.31 -3.38
CA ALA A 262 16.74 -3.42 -4.81
C ALA A 262 18.19 -3.00 -5.15
N GLN A 263 18.74 -1.99 -4.47
CA GLN A 263 20.11 -1.53 -4.69
C GLN A 263 21.16 -2.59 -4.33
N LYS A 264 20.91 -3.40 -3.30
CA LYS A 264 21.78 -4.51 -2.88
C LYS A 264 21.97 -5.51 -4.02
N TYR A 265 20.87 -5.93 -4.64
CA TYR A 265 20.90 -6.88 -5.76
C TYR A 265 21.40 -6.23 -7.06
N PHE A 266 21.14 -4.94 -7.26
CA PHE A 266 21.62 -4.21 -8.44
C PHE A 266 23.15 -4.15 -8.52
N THR A 267 23.84 -3.98 -7.39
CA THR A 267 25.31 -3.91 -7.35
C THR A 267 25.98 -5.20 -7.81
N ASP A 268 25.35 -6.35 -7.57
CA ASP A 268 25.86 -7.67 -7.95
C ASP A 268 25.35 -8.18 -9.31
N ALA A 269 24.33 -7.52 -9.87
CA ALA A 269 23.69 -7.92 -11.12
C ALA A 269 24.62 -7.78 -12.33
N LYS A 270 24.53 -8.74 -13.27
CA LYS A 270 25.38 -8.80 -14.46
C LYS A 270 24.58 -9.17 -15.70
N GLY A 271 25.06 -8.73 -16.86
CA GLY A 271 24.45 -9.07 -18.15
C GLY A 271 22.97 -8.72 -18.19
N ASN A 272 22.14 -9.69 -18.59
CA ASN A 272 20.70 -9.45 -18.75
C ASN A 272 19.95 -9.23 -17.43
N ASP A 273 20.52 -9.60 -16.28
CA ASP A 273 19.85 -9.38 -14.99
C ASP A 273 19.73 -7.88 -14.64
N LEU A 274 20.54 -7.03 -15.27
CA LEU A 274 20.42 -5.57 -15.16
C LEU A 274 19.07 -5.05 -15.66
N TYR A 275 18.41 -5.74 -16.60
CA TYR A 275 17.08 -5.37 -17.09
C TYR A 275 15.97 -5.61 -16.07
N ARG A 276 16.26 -6.23 -14.91
CA ARG A 276 15.32 -6.30 -13.79
C ARG A 276 15.22 -5.01 -13.00
N PHE A 277 16.21 -4.12 -13.13
CA PHE A 277 16.34 -2.94 -12.29
C PHE A 277 16.03 -1.67 -13.05
N PHE A 278 15.24 -0.81 -12.44
CA PHE A 278 14.90 0.50 -12.98
C PHE A 278 15.37 1.62 -12.05
N SER A 279 16.61 2.08 -12.25
CA SER A 279 17.23 3.17 -11.48
C SER A 279 17.09 4.56 -12.13
N LYS A 280 16.46 4.62 -13.31
CA LYS A 280 16.33 5.83 -14.14
C LYS A 280 14.89 6.35 -14.20
N LEU A 281 14.09 6.10 -13.15
CA LEU A 281 12.66 6.45 -13.09
C LEU A 281 12.39 7.91 -13.48
N LYS A 282 13.11 8.84 -12.83
CA LYS A 282 12.96 10.27 -13.10
C LYS A 282 13.40 10.62 -14.53
N GLN A 283 14.55 10.09 -14.98
CA GLN A 283 15.03 10.32 -16.36
C GLN A 283 14.07 9.80 -17.41
N TRP A 284 13.44 8.65 -17.19
CA TRP A 284 12.40 8.10 -18.08
C TRP A 284 11.18 9.01 -18.14
N ALA A 285 10.75 9.60 -17.02
CA ALA A 285 9.67 10.58 -17.01
C ALA A 285 9.99 11.85 -17.82
N GLY A 286 11.27 12.24 -17.89
CA GLY A 286 11.72 13.39 -18.68
C GLY A 286 12.01 13.08 -20.15
N ALA A 287 12.53 11.89 -20.46
CA ALA A 287 12.88 11.45 -21.81
C ALA A 287 11.65 11.03 -22.62
N ASP A 288 10.63 10.50 -21.94
CA ASP A 288 9.40 10.01 -22.56
C ASP A 288 9.64 8.96 -23.66
N GLU A 289 10.51 7.99 -23.36
CA GLU A 289 10.88 6.90 -24.28
C GLU A 289 10.39 5.54 -23.78
N LYS A 290 10.05 4.66 -24.72
CA LYS A 290 9.77 3.25 -24.44
C LYS A 290 11.02 2.55 -23.92
N GLN A 291 10.88 1.69 -22.91
CA GLN A 291 11.99 0.94 -22.33
C GLN A 291 11.63 -0.55 -22.15
N ASN A 292 12.63 -1.43 -22.28
CA ASN A 292 12.46 -2.87 -22.10
C ASN A 292 13.06 -3.29 -20.77
N PHE A 293 12.36 -4.20 -20.11
CA PHE A 293 12.72 -4.77 -18.82
C PHE A 293 12.45 -6.27 -18.84
N ARG A 294 12.81 -6.93 -17.75
CA ARG A 294 12.40 -8.30 -17.47
C ARG A 294 12.15 -8.45 -15.98
N ASP A 295 11.37 -9.43 -15.60
CA ASP A 295 11.32 -9.90 -14.22
C ASP A 295 11.99 -11.28 -14.12
N LEU A 296 11.71 -12.06 -13.08
CA LEU A 296 12.27 -13.42 -12.93
C LEU A 296 11.61 -14.47 -13.83
N VAL A 297 10.51 -14.11 -14.49
CA VAL A 297 9.66 -15.00 -15.28
C VAL A 297 9.74 -14.66 -16.77
N GLU A 298 9.49 -13.39 -17.12
CA GLU A 298 9.35 -12.96 -18.51
C GLU A 298 9.90 -11.56 -18.78
N ASP A 299 10.17 -11.32 -20.07
CA ASP A 299 10.56 -10.01 -20.57
C ASP A 299 9.31 -9.16 -20.87
N PHE A 300 9.37 -7.86 -20.62
CA PHE A 300 8.27 -6.94 -20.87
C PHE A 300 8.76 -5.55 -21.30
N SER A 301 7.85 -4.75 -21.85
CA SER A 301 8.14 -3.35 -22.20
C SER A 301 7.27 -2.39 -21.41
N LEU A 302 7.86 -1.27 -21.02
CA LEU A 302 7.14 -0.08 -20.56
C LEU A 302 7.01 0.89 -21.72
N GLU A 303 5.77 1.30 -22.02
CA GLU A 303 5.54 2.43 -22.92
C GLU A 303 6.19 3.71 -22.39
N SER A 304 6.22 4.76 -23.21
CA SER A 304 6.74 6.06 -22.77
C SER A 304 6.00 6.58 -21.54
N PHE A 305 6.63 7.44 -20.75
CA PHE A 305 5.99 7.94 -19.53
C PHE A 305 4.66 8.61 -19.80
N ALA A 306 4.50 9.39 -20.88
CA ALA A 306 3.25 10.02 -21.29
C ALA A 306 2.14 9.02 -21.62
N HIS A 307 2.49 7.84 -22.14
CA HIS A 307 1.54 6.81 -22.57
C HIS A 307 1.42 5.61 -21.61
N CYS A 308 2.21 5.57 -20.54
CA CYS A 308 2.12 4.57 -19.49
C CYS A 308 0.77 4.71 -18.73
N THR A 309 -0.06 3.67 -18.82
CA THR A 309 -1.38 3.57 -18.14
C THR A 309 -1.49 2.37 -17.21
N ASP A 310 -1.06 1.19 -17.65
CA ASP A 310 -1.41 -0.07 -16.99
C ASP A 310 -0.47 -0.41 -15.83
N PHE A 311 0.82 -0.13 -16.01
CA PHE A 311 1.85 -0.38 -15.01
C PHE A 311 2.84 0.79 -15.00
N ASN A 312 2.78 1.59 -13.93
CA ASN A 312 3.59 2.79 -13.75
C ASN A 312 4.57 2.63 -12.58
N PRO A 313 5.86 2.39 -12.83
CA PRO A 313 6.84 2.20 -11.75
C PRO A 313 6.99 3.40 -10.80
N ILE A 314 6.68 4.64 -11.24
CA ILE A 314 6.71 5.81 -10.35
C ILE A 314 5.53 5.76 -9.36
N GLU A 315 4.36 5.31 -9.81
CA GLU A 315 3.22 5.06 -8.93
C GLU A 315 3.55 3.98 -7.90
N ILE A 316 4.13 2.85 -8.35
CA ILE A 316 4.52 1.76 -7.44
C ILE A 316 5.57 2.24 -6.43
N TYR A 317 6.59 2.97 -6.87
CA TYR A 317 7.59 3.55 -5.97
C TYR A 317 6.95 4.47 -4.92
N ALA A 318 6.00 5.32 -5.33
CA ALA A 318 5.25 6.17 -4.41
C ALA A 318 4.36 5.40 -3.45
N TYR A 319 3.79 4.26 -3.86
CA TYR A 319 3.05 3.34 -2.98
C TYR A 319 3.95 2.79 -1.87
N TYR A 320 5.17 2.35 -2.17
CA TYR A 320 6.12 1.86 -1.16
C TYR A 320 6.52 2.97 -0.18
N ILE A 321 6.86 4.16 -0.69
CA ILE A 321 7.12 5.34 0.18
C ILE A 321 5.91 5.60 1.07
N GLY A 322 4.71 5.61 0.49
CA GLY A 322 3.47 5.83 1.22
C GLY A 322 3.23 4.81 2.33
N ARG A 323 3.46 3.52 2.08
CA ARG A 323 3.32 2.46 3.10
C ARG A 323 4.34 2.60 4.23
N CYS A 324 5.57 3.00 3.90
CA CYS A 324 6.62 3.23 4.91
C CYS A 324 6.42 4.49 5.74
N ILE A 325 5.66 5.46 5.23
CA ILE A 325 5.26 6.65 5.99
C ILE A 325 4.00 6.40 6.80
N ASN A 326 3.03 5.69 6.22
CA ASN A 326 1.70 5.50 6.78
C ASN A 326 1.53 4.07 7.31
N ASP A 327 2.01 3.87 8.52
CA ASP A 327 1.90 2.63 9.29
C ASP A 327 1.25 2.89 10.66
N ILE A 328 0.87 1.83 11.38
CA ILE A 328 0.11 1.97 12.62
C ILE A 328 0.92 2.68 13.73
N HIS A 329 2.25 2.60 13.71
CA HIS A 329 3.11 3.28 14.67
C HIS A 329 3.29 4.77 14.35
N ASN A 330 3.37 5.12 13.08
CA ASN A 330 3.58 6.50 12.65
C ASN A 330 2.28 7.28 12.49
N GLY A 331 1.18 6.61 12.13
CA GLY A 331 -0.13 7.21 11.84
C GLY A 331 -0.30 7.55 10.36
N VAL A 332 -1.26 8.42 10.06
CA VAL A 332 -1.75 8.67 8.70
C VAL A 332 -1.57 10.14 8.31
N PHE A 333 -0.86 10.37 7.21
CA PHE A 333 -0.64 11.68 6.61
C PHE A 333 -1.48 11.84 5.35
N LEU A 334 -2.13 13.01 5.21
CA LEU A 334 -2.98 13.30 4.06
C LEU A 334 -2.42 14.39 3.15
N LYS A 335 -1.39 15.13 3.58
CA LYS A 335 -0.86 16.25 2.80
C LYS A 335 0.60 16.03 2.41
N TYR A 336 0.84 16.02 1.11
CA TYR A 336 2.14 15.73 0.50
C TYR A 336 2.59 16.88 -0.40
N PHE A 337 3.83 17.27 -0.25
CA PHE A 337 4.51 18.24 -1.11
C PHE A 337 5.62 17.56 -1.88
N LEU A 338 5.59 17.71 -3.20
CA LEU A 338 6.63 17.24 -4.10
C LEU A 338 7.49 18.41 -4.57
N SER A 339 8.81 18.21 -4.54
CA SER A 339 9.74 19.02 -5.32
C SER A 339 9.60 18.67 -6.81
N TYR A 340 10.08 19.55 -7.69
CA TYR A 340 10.13 19.26 -9.11
C TYR A 340 11.31 19.91 -9.83
N PRO A 341 11.80 19.29 -10.93
CA PRO A 341 12.88 19.85 -11.72
C PRO A 341 12.35 21.01 -12.58
N ILE A 342 13.15 22.08 -12.70
CA ILE A 342 12.76 23.27 -13.48
C ILE A 342 12.68 22.99 -14.99
N LYS A 343 13.50 22.07 -15.48
CA LYS A 343 13.58 21.74 -16.91
C LYS A 343 12.39 20.95 -17.43
N TYR A 344 11.58 20.36 -16.55
CA TYR A 344 10.48 19.50 -16.99
C TYR A 344 9.34 20.37 -17.48
N GLU A 345 8.73 19.94 -18.57
CA GLU A 345 7.51 20.57 -19.01
C GLU A 345 6.41 20.38 -17.97
N LYS A 346 5.48 21.34 -17.91
CA LYS A 346 4.38 21.33 -16.93
C LYS A 346 3.61 20.00 -16.96
N HIS A 347 3.39 19.42 -18.14
CA HIS A 347 2.65 18.18 -18.28
C HIS A 347 3.42 16.97 -17.71
N GLN A 348 4.75 16.94 -17.84
CA GLN A 348 5.60 15.88 -17.27
C GLN A 348 5.61 15.96 -15.74
N ALA A 349 5.81 17.16 -15.19
CA ALA A 349 5.78 17.38 -13.74
C ALA A 349 4.41 17.02 -13.14
N GLU A 350 3.32 17.38 -13.82
CA GLU A 350 1.96 17.05 -13.40
C GLU A 350 1.71 15.53 -13.45
N LYS A 351 2.16 14.83 -14.50
CA LYS A 351 2.03 13.36 -14.56
C LYS A 351 2.83 12.66 -13.46
N ILE A 352 4.00 13.17 -13.07
CA ILE A 352 4.74 12.68 -11.88
C ILE A 352 3.90 12.89 -10.62
N ARG A 353 3.33 14.08 -10.43
CA ARG A 353 2.46 14.39 -9.30
C ARG A 353 1.26 13.45 -9.23
N GLU A 354 0.59 13.19 -10.35
CA GLU A 354 -0.53 12.25 -10.45
C GLU A 354 -0.12 10.80 -10.15
N SER A 355 1.06 10.39 -10.62
CA SER A 355 1.62 9.06 -10.34
C SER A 355 1.87 8.88 -8.84
N PHE A 356 2.46 9.90 -8.20
CA PHE A 356 2.62 9.94 -6.75
C PHE A 356 1.28 9.96 -6.02
N GLU A 357 0.31 10.74 -6.51
CA GLU A 357 -1.03 10.80 -5.93
C GLU A 357 -1.70 9.43 -5.91
N LYS A 358 -1.65 8.69 -7.02
CA LYS A 358 -2.21 7.33 -7.10
C LYS A 358 -1.52 6.38 -6.13
N GLY A 359 -0.19 6.32 -6.12
CA GLY A 359 0.57 5.41 -5.26
C GLY A 359 0.38 5.72 -3.77
N LEU A 360 0.49 6.99 -3.39
CA LEU A 360 0.26 7.45 -2.02
C LEU A 360 -1.18 7.19 -1.59
N ARG A 361 -2.17 7.46 -2.44
CA ARG A 361 -3.59 7.15 -2.16
C ARG A 361 -3.80 5.66 -1.91
N LYS A 362 -3.17 4.81 -2.72
CA LYS A 362 -3.26 3.35 -2.59
C LYS A 362 -2.63 2.84 -1.29
N SER A 363 -1.61 3.52 -0.79
CA SER A 363 -0.95 3.16 0.49
C SER A 363 -1.78 3.47 1.74
N LEU A 364 -2.79 4.34 1.63
CA LEU A 364 -3.58 4.83 2.75
C LEU A 364 -4.73 3.88 3.10
N PRO A 365 -5.13 3.76 4.38
CA PRO A 365 -6.23 2.91 4.78
C PRO A 365 -7.57 3.37 4.18
N ARG A 366 -8.42 2.42 3.79
CA ARG A 366 -9.73 2.68 3.16
C ARG A 366 -10.59 3.68 3.94
N HIS A 367 -10.61 3.60 5.27
CA HIS A 367 -11.45 4.42 6.14
C HIS A 367 -11.23 5.93 5.93
N VAL A 368 -10.06 6.36 5.45
CA VAL A 368 -9.80 7.77 5.05
C VAL A 368 -10.75 8.27 3.96
N PHE A 369 -11.23 7.35 3.12
CA PHE A 369 -12.01 7.62 1.92
C PHE A 369 -13.48 7.19 2.03
N ASP A 370 -13.90 6.66 3.19
CA ASP A 370 -15.31 6.30 3.43
C ASP A 370 -16.19 7.55 3.58
N ASP A 371 -15.62 8.70 3.98
CA ASP A 371 -16.33 9.98 4.08
C ASP A 371 -15.68 11.08 3.22
N GLU A 372 -16.51 11.86 2.55
CA GLU A 372 -16.08 12.88 1.58
C GLU A 372 -15.25 14.00 2.24
N LYS A 373 -15.50 14.31 3.52
CA LYS A 373 -14.81 15.39 4.23
C LYS A 373 -13.36 15.02 4.52
N THR A 374 -13.11 13.80 4.97
CA THR A 374 -11.74 13.30 5.19
C THR A 374 -11.04 13.06 3.85
N ALA A 375 -11.72 12.49 2.86
CA ALA A 375 -11.16 12.25 1.54
C ALA A 375 -10.63 13.54 0.88
N LYS A 376 -11.33 14.68 1.03
CA LYS A 376 -10.91 16.00 0.51
C LYS A 376 -9.63 16.57 1.14
N ASN A 377 -9.20 16.03 2.29
CA ASN A 377 -7.96 16.43 2.94
C ASN A 377 -6.74 15.76 2.32
N PHE A 378 -6.92 14.64 1.61
CA PHE A 378 -5.84 14.01 0.85
C PHE A 378 -5.44 14.89 -0.33
N LYS A 379 -4.17 15.34 -0.35
CA LYS A 379 -3.63 16.24 -1.37
C LYS A 379 -2.16 15.96 -1.63
N VAL A 380 -1.82 15.94 -2.92
CA VAL A 380 -0.44 15.89 -3.40
C VAL A 380 -0.20 17.11 -4.29
N GLU A 381 0.67 18.01 -3.85
CA GLU A 381 0.91 19.30 -4.51
C GLU A 381 2.39 19.44 -4.94
N LEU A 382 2.63 19.91 -6.16
CA LEU A 382 3.94 20.42 -6.56
C LEU A 382 4.15 21.78 -5.88
N ARG A 383 5.10 21.86 -4.94
CA ARG A 383 5.17 23.01 -4.01
C ARG A 383 6.29 23.99 -4.33
N ALA A 384 7.46 23.48 -4.68
CA ALA A 384 8.63 24.28 -5.01
C ALA A 384 9.50 23.49 -5.98
N SER A 385 10.18 24.20 -6.88
CA SER A 385 11.23 23.54 -7.64
C SER A 385 12.39 23.12 -6.72
N GLU A 386 13.11 22.08 -7.08
CA GLU A 386 14.29 21.57 -6.36
C GLU A 386 15.28 22.68 -5.95
N PRO A 387 15.79 23.53 -6.87
CA PRO A 387 16.70 24.60 -6.49
C PRO A 387 16.04 25.69 -5.63
N CYS A 388 14.73 25.91 -5.77
CA CYS A 388 14.01 26.84 -4.90
C CYS A 388 13.89 26.31 -3.47
N ALA A 389 13.55 25.02 -3.31
CA ALA A 389 13.51 24.35 -2.02
C ALA A 389 14.88 24.41 -1.31
N TYR A 390 15.96 24.16 -2.05
CA TYR A 390 17.33 24.32 -1.54
C TYR A 390 17.62 25.75 -1.11
N ALA A 391 17.31 26.74 -1.96
CA ALA A 391 17.51 28.16 -1.62
C ALA A 391 16.77 28.56 -0.34
N ILE A 392 15.51 28.16 -0.19
CA ILE A 392 14.71 28.41 1.03
C ILE A 392 15.42 27.83 2.26
N SER A 393 15.89 26.59 2.17
CA SER A 393 16.57 25.90 3.26
C SER A 393 17.89 26.58 3.64
N ALA A 394 18.73 26.90 2.65
CA ALA A 394 20.01 27.56 2.85
C ALA A 394 19.84 28.96 3.43
N LEU A 395 18.97 29.79 2.84
CA LEU A 395 18.73 31.17 3.30
C LEU A 395 18.25 31.21 4.75
N LYS A 396 17.32 30.33 5.13
CA LYS A 396 16.89 30.19 6.54
C LYS A 396 18.02 29.76 7.47
N SER A 397 18.82 28.77 7.05
CA SER A 397 19.95 28.27 7.86
C SER A 397 21.00 29.34 8.12
N TYR A 398 21.25 30.23 7.15
CA TYR A 398 22.12 31.41 7.29
C TYR A 398 21.41 32.63 7.95
N GLY A 399 20.17 32.46 8.40
CA GLY A 399 19.38 33.46 9.13
C GLY A 399 18.91 34.64 8.30
N PHE A 400 18.73 34.47 6.98
CA PHE A 400 18.19 35.49 6.07
C PHE A 400 16.67 35.67 6.16
N ASP A 401 15.99 34.86 6.98
CA ASP A 401 14.59 34.99 7.35
C ASP A 401 14.36 35.90 8.58
N LYS A 402 15.44 36.33 9.25
CA LYS A 402 15.36 37.28 10.37
C LYS A 402 15.08 38.69 9.86
N SER A 403 14.18 39.42 10.54
CA SER A 403 13.69 40.74 10.13
C SER A 403 14.78 41.73 9.73
N ALA A 404 15.90 41.77 10.45
CA ALA A 404 17.03 42.66 10.19
C ALA A 404 17.71 42.47 8.81
N LYS A 405 17.51 41.34 8.13
CA LYS A 405 18.05 41.06 6.79
C LYS A 405 17.00 41.14 5.68
N LEU A 406 15.74 41.44 6.00
CA LEU A 406 14.61 41.45 5.05
C LEU A 406 14.25 42.86 4.52
N ASP A 407 14.95 43.91 4.95
CA ASP A 407 14.71 45.30 4.51
C ASP A 407 15.10 45.54 3.04
N LYS A 408 15.92 44.65 2.46
CA LYS A 408 16.33 44.68 1.06
C LYS A 408 16.15 43.31 0.43
N PRO A 409 15.85 43.24 -0.88
CA PRO A 409 15.80 41.97 -1.58
C PRO A 409 17.17 41.31 -1.62
N ILE A 410 17.19 39.99 -1.39
CA ILE A 410 18.37 39.15 -1.47
C ILE A 410 18.32 38.39 -2.79
N TYR A 411 19.32 38.60 -3.64
CA TYR A 411 19.46 37.85 -4.88
C TYR A 411 20.34 36.63 -4.62
N TYR A 412 19.93 35.49 -5.14
CA TYR A 412 20.66 34.24 -4.98
C TYR A 412 20.78 33.51 -6.33
N GLY A 413 21.81 32.68 -6.42
CA GLY A 413 21.98 31.68 -7.47
C GLY A 413 22.16 30.31 -6.84
N VAL A 414 21.49 29.30 -7.38
CA VAL A 414 21.64 27.89 -7.03
C VAL A 414 22.24 27.15 -8.22
N PHE A 415 23.32 26.44 -7.94
CA PHE A 415 24.04 25.60 -8.90
C PHE A 415 23.89 24.16 -8.39
N ASP A 416 22.93 23.44 -8.95
CA ASP A 416 22.60 22.08 -8.55
C ASP A 416 23.31 21.09 -9.47
N PHE A 417 24.30 20.38 -8.91
CA PHE A 417 25.05 19.33 -9.59
C PHE A 417 24.56 17.97 -9.08
N GLY A 418 23.35 17.60 -9.49
CA GLY A 418 22.72 16.33 -9.13
C GLY A 418 23.32 15.12 -9.84
N GLY A 419 22.89 13.91 -9.43
CA GLY A 419 23.41 12.65 -9.95
C GLY A 419 23.15 12.36 -11.44
N GLY A 420 22.29 13.14 -12.10
CA GLY A 420 22.00 12.99 -13.53
C GLY A 420 21.53 14.25 -14.23
N THR A 421 21.50 15.40 -13.55
CA THR A 421 21.13 16.71 -14.11
C THR A 421 22.03 17.79 -13.53
N THR A 422 22.26 18.85 -14.30
CA THR A 422 22.92 20.07 -13.81
C THR A 422 22.00 21.26 -14.06
N ASP A 423 21.51 21.88 -12.99
CA ASP A 423 20.50 22.93 -13.04
C ASP A 423 21.01 24.23 -12.42
N PHE A 424 20.76 25.35 -13.11
CA PHE A 424 21.12 26.68 -12.63
C PHE A 424 19.84 27.49 -12.45
N ASN A 425 19.64 28.02 -11.25
CA ASN A 425 18.48 28.87 -10.97
C ASN A 425 18.92 30.14 -10.25
N PHE A 426 18.36 31.27 -10.69
CA PHE A 426 18.57 32.55 -10.03
C PHE A 426 17.23 33.03 -9.50
N GLY A 427 17.24 33.60 -8.29
CA GLY A 427 16.03 34.04 -7.63
C GLY A 427 16.22 35.24 -6.75
N LYS A 428 15.09 35.73 -6.24
CA LYS A 428 14.99 36.90 -5.39
C LYS A 428 14.18 36.53 -4.15
N TRP A 429 14.78 36.69 -2.98
CA TRP A 429 14.16 36.51 -1.68
C TRP A 429 13.82 37.87 -1.08
N GLU A 430 12.55 38.14 -0.87
CA GLU A 430 12.08 39.40 -0.31
C GLU A 430 10.82 39.21 0.54
N LYS A 431 10.56 40.16 1.43
CA LYS A 431 9.33 40.17 2.22
C LYS A 431 8.14 40.42 1.29
N THR A 432 7.16 39.53 1.32
CA THR A 432 5.88 39.77 0.64
C THR A 432 5.20 40.98 1.27
N LEU A 433 4.95 42.03 0.49
CA LEU A 433 4.09 43.14 0.90
C LEU A 433 2.67 42.59 1.05
N THR A 434 2.21 42.43 2.28
CA THR A 434 0.80 42.09 2.55
C THR A 434 -0.02 43.32 2.18
N LEU A 435 -0.83 43.23 1.13
CA LEU A 435 -1.76 44.29 0.73
C LEU A 435 -2.93 44.31 1.74
N ASN A 436 -2.71 44.88 2.93
CA ASN A 436 -3.78 45.16 3.87
C ASN A 436 -4.27 46.59 3.66
N SER A 437 -5.54 46.71 3.24
CA SER A 437 -6.45 47.84 3.50
C SER A 437 -5.86 49.25 3.33
N LEU A 438 -5.84 49.73 2.10
CA LEU A 438 -6.10 51.15 1.84
C LEU A 438 -7.51 51.29 1.27
N THR A 439 -8.48 51.35 2.18
CA THR A 439 -9.58 52.30 2.02
C THR A 439 -8.98 53.71 2.07
N LYS A 440 -8.93 54.37 0.92
CA LYS A 440 -9.48 55.71 0.72
C LYS A 440 -9.51 56.03 -0.77
#